data_AF-A0A523J7J1-F1
#
_entry.id   AF-A0A523J7J1-F1
#
_cell.length_a   1.000
_cell.length_b   1.000
_cell.length_c   1.000
_cell.angle_alpha   90.00
_cell.angle_beta   90.00
_cell.angle_gamma   90.00
#
_symmetry.space_group_name_H-M   'P 1'
#
loop_
_entity.id
_entity.type
_entity.pdbx_description
1 polymer ?
#
loop_
_entity_poly.entity_id
_entity_poly.type
_entity_poly.pdbx_seq_one_letter_code
_entity_poly.pdbx_strand_id
1 'polypeptide(L)'
;MSREYQALLAAMKEPLVCADDSLELAREKLNAVHGHPIQADTRVRWTELEGVRCAWIDTPGTEGLERVLLLCHGGAYIAASGDGYLFYAEMLSRACGTRVLLVDYRLAPEHRHPAALED
;
A
#
# COMPACT_ATOMS: atom_id res chain seq x y z
N MET A 1 26.09 -6.07 -12.13
CA MET A 1 25.06 -5.33 -11.35
C MET A 1 25.10 -3.87 -11.74
N SER A 2 23.95 -3.21 -11.88
CA SER A 2 23.88 -1.79 -12.24
C SER A 2 24.27 -0.88 -11.07
N ARG A 3 24.58 0.39 -11.35
CA ARG A 3 24.92 1.39 -10.33
C ARG A 3 23.74 1.67 -9.40
N GLU A 4 22.54 1.70 -9.98
CA GLU A 4 21.28 1.93 -9.27
C GLU A 4 21.01 0.82 -8.27
N TYR A 5 21.23 -0.44 -8.67
CA TYR A 5 21.03 -1.58 -7.79
C TYR A 5 22.02 -1.58 -6.60
N GLN A 6 23.28 -1.22 -6.85
CA GLN A 6 24.28 -1.07 -5.78
C GLN A 6 23.92 0.05 -4.80
N ALA A 7 23.41 1.18 -5.31
CA ALA A 7 22.96 2.28 -4.48
C ALA A 7 21.77 1.88 -3.60
N LEU A 8 20.82 1.10 -4.14
CA LEU A 8 19.70 0.56 -3.37
C LEU A 8 20.18 -0.35 -2.24
N LEU A 9 21.05 -1.32 -2.53
CA LEU A 9 21.60 -2.22 -1.51
C LEU A 9 22.37 -1.47 -0.42
N ALA A 10 23.13 -0.43 -0.77
CA ALA A 10 23.84 0.39 0.21
C ALA A 10 22.91 1.26 1.08
N ALA A 11 21.75 1.65 0.55
CA ALA A 11 20.75 2.43 1.26
C ALA A 11 19.85 1.55 2.16
N MET A 12 19.63 0.29 1.79
CA MET A 12 18.91 -0.68 2.60
C MET A 12 19.75 -1.08 3.82
N LYS A 13 19.34 -0.65 5.02
CA LYS A 13 19.95 -1.10 6.27
C LYS A 13 19.29 -2.42 6.71
N GLU A 14 20.11 -3.42 7.07
CA GLU A 14 19.68 -4.75 7.49
C GLU A 14 19.09 -4.78 8.93
N PRO A 15 18.24 -5.78 9.24
CA PRO A 15 17.11 -6.29 8.46
C PRO A 15 15.89 -5.37 8.58
N LEU A 16 15.02 -5.36 7.56
CA LEU A 16 13.79 -4.56 7.62
C LEU A 16 12.88 -4.97 8.78
N VAL A 17 12.76 -6.27 9.04
CA VAL A 17 12.12 -6.83 10.24
C VAL A 17 12.93 -8.05 10.67
N CYS A 18 13.15 -8.19 11.97
CA CYS A 18 13.84 -9.32 12.58
C CYS A 18 12.82 -10.26 13.27
N ALA A 19 13.15 -11.54 13.39
CA ALA A 19 12.25 -12.53 14.00
C ALA A 19 11.98 -12.28 15.50
N ASP A 20 12.89 -11.57 16.16
CA ASP A 20 12.85 -11.16 17.56
C ASP A 20 12.26 -9.75 17.78
N ASP A 21 11.87 -9.04 16.72
CA ASP A 21 11.16 -7.78 16.85
C ASP A 21 9.80 -8.00 17.54
N SER A 22 9.41 -7.06 18.42
CA SER A 22 8.02 -7.00 18.87
C SER A 22 7.10 -6.65 17.68
N LEU A 23 5.81 -6.96 17.80
CA LEU A 23 4.83 -6.58 16.78
C LEU A 23 4.85 -5.07 16.50
N GLU A 24 4.93 -4.26 17.55
CA GLU A 24 4.97 -2.80 17.45
C GLU A 24 6.19 -2.33 16.66
N LEU A 25 7.37 -2.90 16.97
CA LEU A 25 8.60 -2.57 16.26
C LEU A 25 8.57 -3.05 14.81
N ALA A 26 8.02 -4.24 14.54
CA ALA A 26 7.83 -4.74 13.18
C ALA A 26 6.89 -3.82 12.38
N ARG A 27 5.79 -3.35 12.99
CA ARG A 27 4.87 -2.37 12.39
C ARG A 27 5.58 -1.05 12.09
N GLU A 28 6.33 -0.52 13.05
CA GLU A 28 7.09 0.73 12.88
C GLU A 28 8.06 0.61 11.70
N LYS A 29 8.89 -0.44 11.67
CA LYS A 29 9.88 -0.64 10.61
C LYS A 29 9.24 -0.85 9.24
N LEU A 30 8.15 -1.62 9.14
CA LEU A 30 7.42 -1.82 7.89
C LEU A 30 6.74 -0.53 7.41
N ASN A 31 6.14 0.24 8.31
CA ASN A 31 5.50 1.50 7.95
C ASN A 31 6.52 2.54 7.46
N ALA A 32 7.72 2.56 8.04
CA ALA A 32 8.77 3.52 7.71
C ALA A 32 9.33 3.39 6.28
N VAL A 33 9.13 2.25 5.61
CA VAL A 33 9.55 2.06 4.22
C VAL A 33 8.43 2.32 3.19
N HIS A 34 7.26 2.77 3.66
CA HIS A 34 6.11 3.16 2.85
C HIS A 34 5.81 4.67 3.02
N GLY A 35 4.78 5.18 2.34
CA GLY A 35 4.33 6.57 2.52
C GLY A 35 5.09 7.62 1.69
N HIS A 36 5.51 7.28 0.48
CA HIS A 36 6.03 8.26 -0.47
C HIS A 36 4.93 9.25 -0.93
N PRO A 37 5.29 10.49 -1.28
CA PRO A 37 4.31 11.46 -1.76
C PRO A 37 3.74 11.05 -3.12
N ILE A 38 2.44 11.26 -3.29
CA ILE A 38 1.78 11.18 -4.60
C ILE A 38 1.92 12.51 -5.37
N GLN A 39 1.76 12.47 -6.69
CA GLN A 39 1.72 13.70 -7.49
C GLN A 39 0.43 14.50 -7.26
N ALA A 40 0.50 15.81 -7.44
CA ALA A 40 -0.61 16.74 -7.17
C ALA A 40 -1.83 16.57 -8.11
N ASP A 41 -1.63 15.97 -9.29
CA ASP A 41 -2.67 15.66 -10.28
C ASP A 41 -3.36 14.30 -10.04
N THR A 42 -2.96 13.56 -9.00
CA THR A 42 -3.62 12.32 -8.58
C THR A 42 -4.75 12.63 -7.63
N ARG A 43 -5.96 12.16 -7.99
CA ARG A 43 -7.14 12.28 -7.15
C ARG A 43 -7.27 11.04 -6.27
N VAL A 44 -7.30 11.26 -4.96
CA VAL A 44 -7.60 10.23 -3.96
C VAL A 44 -8.98 10.51 -3.37
N ARG A 45 -9.84 9.49 -3.34
CA ARG A 45 -11.15 9.55 -2.70
C ARG A 45 -11.36 8.34 -1.80
N TRP A 46 -11.22 8.57 -0.50
CA TRP A 46 -11.57 7.61 0.53
C TRP A 46 -13.08 7.34 0.51
N THR A 47 -13.44 6.09 0.72
CA THR A 47 -14.81 5.58 0.75
C THR A 47 -14.88 4.36 1.67
N GLU A 48 -16.09 3.95 1.98
CA GLU A 48 -16.36 2.65 2.59
C GLU A 48 -17.15 1.80 1.59
N LEU A 49 -16.81 0.52 1.46
CA LEU A 49 -17.53 -0.45 0.63
C LEU A 49 -17.82 -1.67 1.52
N GLU A 50 -19.10 -1.97 1.75
CA GLU A 50 -19.53 -3.07 2.63
C GLU A 50 -18.86 -3.06 4.03
N GLY A 51 -18.56 -1.88 4.57
CA GLY A 51 -17.87 -1.73 5.87
C GLY A 51 -16.34 -1.72 5.81
N VAL A 52 -15.74 -1.89 4.63
CA VAL A 52 -14.28 -1.89 4.43
C VAL A 52 -13.82 -0.52 3.96
N ARG A 53 -12.80 0.05 4.63
CA ARG A 53 -12.20 1.32 4.22
C ARG A 53 -11.39 1.11 2.94
N CYS A 54 -11.70 1.89 1.91
CA CYS A 54 -11.05 1.83 0.62
C CYS A 54 -10.71 3.24 0.09
N ALA A 55 -9.74 3.35 -0.80
CA ALA A 55 -9.48 4.55 -1.57
C ALA A 55 -9.65 4.27 -3.07
N TRP A 56 -10.36 5.17 -3.75
CA TRP A 56 -10.25 5.30 -5.20
C TRP A 56 -9.06 6.20 -5.53
N ILE A 57 -8.19 5.72 -6.41
CA ILE A 57 -7.05 6.46 -6.93
C ILE A 57 -7.26 6.61 -8.43
N ASP A 58 -7.42 7.86 -8.86
CA ASP A 58 -7.61 8.24 -10.25
C ASP A 58 -6.47 9.20 -10.67
N THR A 59 -5.64 8.79 -11.62
CA THR A 59 -4.66 9.65 -12.31
C THR A 59 -5.30 10.30 -13.54
N PRO A 60 -4.69 11.33 -14.18
CA PRO A 60 -5.31 12.02 -15.32
C PRO A 60 -5.82 11.05 -16.40
N GLY A 61 -7.07 11.22 -16.81
CA GLY A 61 -7.73 10.38 -17.83
C GLY A 61 -8.26 9.03 -17.34
N THR A 62 -8.15 8.70 -16.05
CA THR A 62 -8.62 7.41 -15.51
C THR A 62 -9.95 7.48 -14.76
N GLU A 63 -10.42 8.68 -14.44
CA GLU A 63 -11.68 8.87 -13.71
C GLU A 63 -12.87 8.30 -14.49
N GLY A 64 -13.73 7.55 -13.79
CA GLY A 64 -14.97 7.01 -14.35
C GLY A 64 -14.78 5.80 -15.28
N LEU A 65 -13.56 5.30 -15.46
CA LEU A 65 -13.33 4.06 -16.21
C LEU A 65 -13.96 2.86 -15.51
N GLU A 66 -14.56 1.97 -16.30
CA GLU A 66 -15.17 0.73 -15.80
C GLU A 66 -14.13 -0.31 -15.36
N ARG A 67 -12.95 -0.29 -15.98
CA ARG A 67 -11.84 -1.16 -15.58
C ARG A 67 -11.23 -0.63 -14.28
N VAL A 68 -11.05 -1.52 -13.31
CA VAL A 68 -10.47 -1.21 -12.01
C VAL A 68 -9.36 -2.21 -11.70
N LEU A 69 -8.24 -1.72 -11.15
CA LEU A 69 -7.24 -2.55 -10.49
C LEU A 69 -7.52 -2.55 -8.99
N LEU A 70 -7.67 -3.74 -8.39
CA LEU A 70 -7.75 -3.89 -6.95
C LEU A 70 -6.33 -4.01 -6.38
N LEU A 71 -5.99 -3.16 -5.41
CA LEU A 71 -4.72 -3.21 -4.69
C LEU A 71 -4.97 -3.54 -3.22
N CYS A 72 -4.51 -4.71 -2.78
CA CYS A 72 -4.35 -5.01 -1.36
C CYS A 72 -2.92 -4.65 -0.97
N HIS A 73 -2.75 -3.80 0.04
CA HIS A 73 -1.42 -3.41 0.48
C HIS A 73 -0.62 -4.59 1.06
N GLY A 74 0.71 -4.47 1.04
CA GLY A 74 1.62 -5.42 1.68
C GLY A 74 1.68 -5.24 3.20
N GLY A 75 2.76 -5.67 3.85
CA GLY A 75 2.88 -5.60 5.32
C GLY A 75 2.50 -6.88 6.06
N ALA A 76 2.45 -8.02 5.35
CA ALA A 76 2.29 -9.35 5.92
C ALA A 76 1.07 -9.54 6.83
N TYR A 77 -0.04 -8.86 6.52
CA TYR A 77 -1.29 -8.85 7.30
C TYR A 77 -1.17 -8.27 8.72
N ILE A 78 -0.03 -7.68 9.08
CA ILE A 78 0.20 -7.11 10.42
C ILE A 78 0.53 -5.62 10.40
N ALA A 79 0.91 -5.06 9.26
CA ALA A 79 1.43 -3.70 9.14
C ALA A 79 1.07 -3.06 7.80
N ALA A 80 1.65 -1.88 7.55
CA ALA A 80 1.25 -0.93 6.51
C ALA A 80 -0.17 -0.41 6.74
N SER A 81 -0.59 0.48 5.84
CA SER A 81 -1.94 1.03 5.81
C SER A 81 -2.23 1.49 4.38
N GLY A 82 -3.51 1.70 4.10
CA GLY A 82 -3.94 2.34 2.86
C GLY A 82 -3.27 3.71 2.66
N ASP A 83 -3.14 4.53 3.72
CA ASP A 83 -2.47 5.83 3.63
C ASP A 83 -0.99 5.68 3.21
N GLY A 84 -0.28 4.69 3.76
CA GLY A 84 1.10 4.37 3.38
C GLY A 84 1.24 3.83 1.95
N TYR A 85 0.15 3.36 1.35
CA TYR A 85 0.14 2.70 0.04
C TYR A 85 -0.38 3.54 -1.13
N LEU A 86 -0.81 4.78 -0.90
CA LEU A 86 -1.31 5.67 -1.95
C LEU A 86 -0.31 5.87 -3.11
N PHE A 87 0.99 5.94 -2.82
CA PHE A 87 2.03 6.05 -3.84
C PHE A 87 2.09 4.85 -4.78
N TYR A 88 2.00 3.63 -4.25
CA TYR A 88 2.00 2.43 -5.08
C TYR A 88 0.72 2.34 -5.93
N ALA A 89 -0.42 2.72 -5.34
CA ALA A 89 -1.69 2.82 -6.07
C ALA A 89 -1.60 3.83 -7.23
N GLU A 90 -1.01 5.00 -7.00
CA GLU A 90 -0.76 5.98 -8.05
C GLU A 90 0.13 5.41 -9.16
N MET A 91 1.26 4.78 -8.80
CA MET A 91 2.18 4.19 -9.78
C MET A 91 1.47 3.19 -10.69
N LEU A 92 0.63 2.33 -10.11
CA LEU A 92 -0.17 1.36 -10.86
C LEU A 92 -1.20 2.05 -11.75
N SER A 93 -1.91 3.05 -11.24
CA SER A 93 -2.89 3.82 -12.02
C SER A 93 -2.26 4.46 -13.26
N ARG A 94 -1.10 5.10 -13.10
CA ARG A 94 -0.36 5.71 -14.23
C ARG A 94 0.16 4.68 -15.22
N ALA A 95 0.77 3.60 -14.72
CA ALA A 95 1.40 2.59 -15.57
C ALA A 95 0.38 1.79 -16.38
N CYS A 96 -0.80 1.53 -15.79
CA CYS A 96 -1.84 0.72 -16.41
C CYS A 96 -2.93 1.55 -17.12
N GLY A 97 -2.95 2.88 -16.96
CA GLY A 97 -3.93 3.76 -17.58
C GLY A 97 -5.36 3.46 -17.12
N THR A 98 -5.54 3.13 -15.84
CA THR A 98 -6.83 2.71 -15.27
C THR A 98 -6.90 3.13 -13.81
N ARG A 99 -8.11 3.27 -13.27
CA ARG A 99 -8.27 3.59 -11.84
C ARG A 99 -7.92 2.41 -10.93
N VAL A 100 -7.46 2.73 -9.72
CA VAL A 100 -7.12 1.74 -8.69
C VAL A 100 -8.09 1.86 -7.51
N LEU A 101 -8.55 0.73 -6.99
CA LEU A 101 -9.22 0.61 -5.71
C LEU A 101 -8.22 0.01 -4.70
N LEU A 102 -7.74 0.83 -3.78
CA LEU A 102 -6.88 0.39 -2.67
C LEU A 102 -7.74 -0.03 -1.48
N VAL A 103 -7.53 -1.24 -0.98
CA VAL A 103 -8.23 -1.79 0.18
C VAL A 103 -7.36 -1.62 1.42
N ASP A 104 -7.88 -0.96 2.45
CA ASP A 104 -7.26 -0.81 3.77
C ASP A 104 -7.83 -1.86 4.71
N TYR A 105 -7.48 -3.12 4.45
CA TYR A 105 -8.06 -4.30 5.09
C TYR A 105 -7.63 -4.43 6.56
N ARG A 106 -8.43 -5.16 7.32
CA ARG A 106 -8.21 -5.41 8.75
C ARG A 106 -6.93 -6.22 9.00
N LEU A 107 -6.14 -5.80 9.99
CA LEU A 107 -4.84 -6.40 10.32
C LEU A 107 -4.90 -7.29 11.55
N ALA A 108 -4.06 -8.32 11.56
CA ALA A 108 -3.76 -9.12 12.73
C ALA A 108 -2.80 -8.34 13.67
N PRO A 109 -2.84 -8.62 14.98
CA PRO A 109 -3.63 -9.64 15.67
C PRO A 109 -5.06 -9.22 16.04
N GLU A 110 -5.43 -7.95 15.88
CA GLU A 110 -6.75 -7.40 16.22
C GLU A 110 -7.86 -8.11 15.44
N HIS A 111 -7.58 -8.40 14.17
CA HIS A 111 -8.45 -9.13 13.27
C HIS A 111 -7.65 -10.24 12.58
N ARG A 112 -7.66 -11.42 13.19
CA ARG A 112 -6.94 -12.59 12.65
C ARG A 112 -7.61 -13.11 11.38
N HIS A 113 -6.88 -13.96 10.65
CA HIS A 113 -7.43 -14.73 9.55
C HIS A 113 -8.78 -15.38 9.97
N PRO A 114 -9.86 -15.25 9.16
CA PRO A 114 -9.87 -14.82 7.76
C PRO A 114 -10.20 -13.33 7.50
N ALA A 115 -10.18 -12.44 8.49
CA ALA A 115 -10.70 -11.07 8.37
C ALA A 115 -10.25 -10.30 7.11
N ALA A 116 -8.94 -10.26 6.81
CA ALA A 116 -8.41 -9.58 5.63
C ALA A 116 -8.85 -10.18 4.27
N LEU A 117 -9.33 -11.43 4.26
CA LEU A 117 -9.86 -12.11 3.07
C LEU A 117 -11.38 -11.91 2.94
N GLU A 118 -12.05 -11.70 4.07
CA GLU A 118 -13.48 -11.36 4.11
C GLU A 118 -13.72 -9.89 3.73
N ASP A 119 -12.71 -9.04 3.91
CA ASP A 119 -12.65 -7.66 3.41
C ASP A 119 -12.43 -7.63 1.88
#